data_AF-A0A1M5P4J3-F1
#
_entry.id   AF-A0A1M5P4J3-F1
#
_cell.length_a   1.000
_cell.length_b   1.000
_cell.length_c   1.000
_cell.angle_alpha   90.00
_cell.angle_beta   90.00
_cell.angle_gamma   90.00
#
_symmetry.space_group_name_H-M   'P 1'
#
loop_
_entity.id
_entity.type
_entity.pdbx_description
1 polymer ?
#
loop_
_entity_poly.entity_id
_entity_poly.type
_entity_poly.pdbx_seq_one_letter_code
_entity_poly.pdbx_strand_id
1 'polypeptide(L)'
;MEFQPELYDYDFRAIYDTIKEYYPIEGGYKQYTRETLKTFDGYKKINQLVDENFFNKRNYKERWTAFQKFLQGSIDKKMDDAHTLVDTCFGGGVTIDKLVTPEYAKTKMLHYFISVFGPYYTVYAMDRSEVKLPTKMGPSKNEETRILSYHANHVATVSPVFEYELAFLQLQTKIKEWFPTYKFIPYDIGISTIDGISAYVQTYGGNIDAYSDSIYTGLFGPSVPPRCPLRGDQRFGFSEWIKPFSKTETELLEVLKQHIAQTASPPVREQTSLHKVWKLKHWKLAPTAQKPQGMFGMEMIDVMDLTDSGKVICATGKRKVPEIIGCKMEGDNLIFNALVFYKILRISPNELEVVMHVDIAAGSIAIKGALCEMTYETMIEWSDL
;
A
#
# COMPACT_ATOMS: atom_id res chain seq x y z
N MET A 1 -16.17 -1.57 -3.53
CA MET A 1 -14.80 -1.08 -3.81
C MET A 1 -14.33 -1.69 -5.11
N GLU A 2 -14.32 -0.91 -6.19
CA GLU A 2 -13.59 -1.28 -7.40
C GLU A 2 -12.16 -0.75 -7.24
N PHE A 3 -11.19 -1.66 -7.09
CA PHE A 3 -9.79 -1.27 -7.07
C PHE A 3 -9.38 -0.82 -8.47
N GLN A 4 -8.58 0.26 -8.54
CA GLN A 4 -7.96 0.70 -9.78
C GLN A 4 -7.13 -0.45 -10.39
N PRO A 5 -7.05 -0.56 -11.72
CA PRO A 5 -6.26 -1.60 -12.40
C PRO A 5 -4.84 -1.79 -11.87
N GLU A 6 -4.17 -0.70 -11.53
CA GLU A 6 -2.82 -0.68 -10.97
C GLU A 6 -2.67 -1.35 -9.59
N LEU A 7 -3.79 -1.71 -8.94
CA LEU A 7 -3.79 -2.32 -7.61
C LEU A 7 -4.07 -3.83 -7.63
N TYR A 8 -4.24 -4.47 -8.80
CA TYR A 8 -4.58 -5.90 -8.89
C TYR A 8 -3.53 -6.84 -8.33
N ASP A 9 -2.25 -6.46 -8.39
CA ASP A 9 -1.13 -7.26 -7.88
C ASP A 9 -1.02 -7.24 -6.36
N TYR A 10 -1.81 -6.39 -5.70
CA TYR A 10 -1.75 -6.19 -4.26
C TYR A 10 -2.98 -6.76 -3.56
N ASP A 11 -2.79 -7.29 -2.35
CA ASP A 11 -3.84 -7.86 -1.51
C ASP A 11 -4.43 -6.83 -0.53
N PHE A 12 -4.82 -5.67 -1.03
CA PHE A 12 -5.54 -4.68 -0.22
C PHE A 12 -6.97 -5.13 0.13
N ARG A 13 -7.42 -6.27 -0.42
CA ARG A 13 -8.74 -6.85 -0.12
C ARG A 13 -8.85 -7.25 1.35
N ALA A 14 -7.77 -7.73 1.96
CA ALA A 14 -7.73 -8.08 3.38
C ALA A 14 -8.13 -6.89 4.29
N ILE A 15 -7.74 -5.67 3.92
CA ILE A 15 -8.12 -4.44 4.65
C ILE A 15 -9.64 -4.25 4.60
N TYR A 16 -10.22 -4.32 3.40
CA TYR A 16 -11.66 -4.18 3.19
C TYR A 16 -12.43 -5.24 3.99
N ASP A 17 -12.02 -6.51 3.89
CA ASP A 17 -12.69 -7.61 4.58
C ASP A 17 -12.63 -7.42 6.10
N THR A 18 -11.52 -6.90 6.63
CA THR A 18 -11.41 -6.56 8.06
C THR A 18 -12.38 -5.44 8.45
N ILE A 19 -12.38 -4.31 7.74
CA ILE A 19 -13.25 -3.16 8.05
C ILE A 19 -14.73 -3.58 7.98
N LYS A 20 -15.10 -4.42 7.02
CA LYS A 20 -16.47 -4.91 6.83
C LYS A 20 -17.02 -5.67 8.06
N GLU A 21 -16.15 -6.28 8.87
CA GLU A 21 -16.61 -6.95 10.10
C GLU A 21 -17.15 -5.99 11.17
N TYR A 22 -16.72 -4.73 11.11
CA TYR A 22 -16.96 -3.74 12.15
C TYR A 22 -17.93 -2.64 11.72
N TYR A 23 -18.02 -2.37 10.42
CA TYR A 23 -18.85 -1.29 9.87
C TYR A 23 -19.95 -1.81 8.92
N PRO A 24 -21.13 -1.17 8.91
CA PRO A 24 -22.23 -1.56 8.02
C PRO A 24 -22.04 -1.03 6.60
N ILE A 25 -21.14 -1.66 5.84
CA ILE A 25 -20.79 -1.29 4.45
C ILE A 25 -21.89 -1.73 3.46
N GLU A 26 -22.66 -2.76 3.81
CA GLU A 26 -23.69 -3.34 2.92
C GLU A 26 -25.07 -2.83 3.32
N GLY A 27 -25.60 -1.84 2.60
CA GLY A 27 -26.96 -1.36 2.88
C GLY A 27 -27.45 -0.15 2.09
N GLY A 28 -26.60 0.56 1.33
CA GLY A 28 -27.02 1.73 0.55
C GLY A 28 -27.49 2.93 1.39
N TYR A 29 -27.43 2.83 2.72
CA TYR A 29 -27.73 3.94 3.63
C TYR A 29 -26.53 4.87 3.69
N LYS A 30 -26.73 6.11 3.24
CA LYS A 30 -25.66 7.13 3.22
C LYS A 30 -25.27 7.62 4.61
N GLN A 31 -26.13 7.46 5.62
CA GLN A 31 -25.88 7.87 7.01
C GLN A 31 -26.63 6.97 7.98
N TYR A 32 -25.94 6.34 8.92
CA TYR A 32 -26.56 5.62 10.01
C TYR A 32 -26.69 6.52 11.24
N THR A 33 -27.83 6.45 11.94
CA THR A 33 -27.97 7.11 13.25
C THR A 33 -27.23 6.31 14.32
N ARG A 34 -26.98 6.92 15.49
CA ARG A 34 -26.40 6.24 16.65
C ARG A 34 -27.21 5.01 17.03
N GLU A 35 -28.51 5.16 17.02
CA GLU A 35 -29.48 4.15 17.42
C GLU A 35 -29.42 2.97 16.47
N THR A 36 -29.35 3.22 15.16
CA THR A 36 -29.19 2.15 14.16
C THR A 36 -27.82 1.49 14.26
N LEU A 37 -26.72 2.23 14.47
CA LEU A 37 -25.39 1.62 14.61
C LEU A 37 -25.27 0.71 15.83
N LYS A 38 -25.89 1.07 16.95
CA LYS A 38 -25.92 0.21 18.15
C LYS A 38 -26.55 -1.16 17.91
N THR A 39 -27.41 -1.29 16.90
CA THR A 39 -28.02 -2.58 16.53
C THR A 39 -27.11 -3.46 15.67
N PHE A 40 -26.06 -2.89 15.05
CA PHE A 40 -25.12 -3.63 14.24
C PHE A 40 -24.15 -4.44 15.11
N ASP A 41 -23.98 -5.73 14.80
CA ASP A 41 -23.10 -6.60 15.60
C ASP A 41 -21.63 -6.19 15.51
N GLY A 42 -21.19 -5.62 14.38
CA GLY A 42 -19.85 -5.05 14.26
C GLY A 42 -19.61 -3.93 15.26
N TYR A 43 -20.60 -3.08 15.55
CA TYR A 43 -20.47 -2.02 16.55
C TYR A 43 -20.30 -2.57 17.97
N LYS A 44 -20.96 -3.69 18.30
CA LYS A 44 -20.74 -4.38 19.58
C LYS A 44 -19.31 -4.92 19.67
N LYS A 45 -18.78 -5.50 18.58
CA LYS A 45 -17.38 -5.94 18.52
C LYS A 45 -16.41 -4.78 18.72
N ILE A 46 -16.67 -3.61 18.12
CA ILE A 46 -15.85 -2.41 18.34
C ILE A 46 -15.80 -2.06 19.83
N ASN A 47 -16.96 -1.94 20.51
CA ASN A 47 -16.99 -1.58 21.93
C ASN A 47 -16.25 -2.62 22.79
N GLN A 48 -16.40 -3.91 22.50
CA GLN A 48 -15.65 -4.97 23.19
C GLN A 48 -14.15 -4.81 23.00
N LEU A 49 -13.68 -4.58 21.77
CA LEU A 49 -12.25 -4.35 21.50
C LEU A 49 -11.73 -3.11 22.21
N VAL A 50 -12.51 -2.04 22.26
CA VAL A 50 -12.15 -0.81 22.96
C VAL A 50 -12.05 -1.06 24.48
N ASP A 51 -13.05 -1.71 25.06
CA ASP A 51 -13.05 -2.08 26.48
C ASP A 51 -11.86 -2.99 26.84
N GLU A 52 -11.59 -3.98 26.00
CA GLU A 52 -10.50 -4.92 26.20
C GLU A 52 -9.12 -4.30 26.05
N ASN A 53 -8.93 -3.32 25.16
CA ASN A 53 -7.60 -2.75 24.87
C ASN A 53 -7.30 -1.49 25.69
N PHE A 54 -8.30 -0.65 25.98
CA PHE A 54 -8.11 0.66 26.63
C PHE A 54 -8.60 0.71 28.07
N PHE A 55 -9.75 0.09 28.37
CA PHE A 55 -10.36 0.20 29.71
C PHE A 55 -9.95 -0.95 30.64
N ASN A 56 -9.56 -2.10 30.10
CA ASN A 56 -8.91 -3.15 30.88
C ASN A 56 -7.45 -2.77 31.22
N LYS A 57 -7.24 -2.34 32.47
CA LYS A 57 -5.93 -1.89 32.97
C LYS A 57 -4.79 -2.88 32.75
N ARG A 58 -5.05 -4.19 32.86
CA ARG A 58 -4.03 -5.23 32.66
C ARG A 58 -3.61 -5.28 31.20
N ASN A 59 -4.58 -5.42 30.29
CA ASN A 59 -4.32 -5.51 28.86
C ASN A 59 -3.66 -4.22 28.34
N TYR A 60 -4.14 -3.05 28.77
CA TYR A 60 -3.55 -1.76 28.41
C TYR A 60 -2.07 -1.68 28.83
N LYS A 61 -1.75 -2.10 30.05
CA LYS A 61 -0.38 -2.11 30.56
C LYS A 61 0.52 -3.09 29.78
N GLU A 62 0.02 -4.30 29.53
CA GLU A 62 0.77 -5.37 28.87
C GLU A 62 0.97 -5.11 27.37
N ARG A 63 -0.02 -4.54 26.69
CA ARG A 63 0.03 -4.32 25.23
C ARG A 63 0.60 -2.96 24.88
N TRP A 64 0.07 -1.89 25.48
CA TRP A 64 0.40 -0.53 25.08
C TRP A 64 1.52 0.09 25.92
N THR A 65 1.40 0.08 27.26
CA THR A 65 2.46 0.66 28.11
C THR A 65 3.79 -0.07 27.94
N ALA A 66 3.78 -1.40 27.78
CA ALA A 66 4.98 -2.17 27.50
C ALA A 66 5.60 -1.80 26.15
N PHE A 67 4.77 -1.65 25.11
CA PHE A 67 5.21 -1.22 23.79
C PHE A 67 5.80 0.20 23.80
N GLN A 68 5.17 1.15 24.50
CA GLN A 68 5.73 2.50 24.68
C GLN A 68 7.12 2.47 25.31
N LYS A 69 7.29 1.69 26.38
CA LYS A 69 8.60 1.52 27.03
C LYS A 69 9.64 0.89 26.11
N PHE A 70 9.22 -0.09 25.31
CA PHE A 70 10.07 -0.72 24.30
C PHE A 70 10.55 0.29 23.24
N LEU A 71 9.65 1.13 22.72
CA LEU A 71 10.01 2.21 21.79
C LEU A 71 10.94 3.25 22.44
N GLN A 72 10.61 3.69 23.66
CA GLN A 72 11.41 4.68 24.39
C GLN A 72 12.83 4.21 24.69
N GLY A 73 13.03 2.91 24.94
CA GLY A 73 14.36 2.33 25.12
C GLY A 73 15.17 2.18 23.83
N SER A 74 14.53 2.32 22.67
CA SER A 74 15.13 1.98 21.36
C SER A 74 15.35 3.18 20.44
N ILE A 75 14.62 4.27 20.63
CA ILE A 75 14.69 5.47 19.78
C ILE A 75 15.28 6.61 20.60
N ASP A 76 16.43 7.15 20.17
CA ASP A 76 17.11 8.29 20.81
C ASP A 76 16.42 9.63 20.49
N LYS A 77 15.09 9.66 20.68
CA LYS A 77 14.23 10.81 20.49
C LYS A 77 13.15 10.82 21.55
N LYS A 78 12.63 12.01 21.85
CA LYS A 78 11.55 12.15 22.82
C LYS A 78 10.27 11.54 22.25
N MET A 79 9.80 10.48 22.89
CA MET A 79 8.45 9.96 22.70
C MET A 79 7.46 10.91 23.38
N ASP A 80 6.45 11.38 22.67
CA ASP A 80 5.34 12.11 23.26
C ASP A 80 4.20 11.12 23.54
N ASP A 81 3.83 11.03 24.82
CA ASP A 81 2.71 10.22 25.34
C ASP A 81 1.34 10.81 24.97
N ALA A 82 1.23 11.45 23.80
CA ALA A 82 -0.02 12.00 23.31
C ALA A 82 -0.97 10.85 22.96
N HIS A 83 -1.63 10.31 23.98
CA HIS A 83 -2.78 9.45 23.84
C HIS A 83 -3.94 10.30 23.32
N THR A 84 -4.03 10.41 22.00
CA THR A 84 -5.35 10.49 21.43
C THR A 84 -5.96 9.11 21.57
N LEU A 85 -6.89 8.95 22.52
CA LEU A 85 -7.91 7.90 22.46
C LEU A 85 -8.72 8.18 21.19
N VAL A 86 -8.16 7.80 20.05
CA VAL A 86 -8.92 7.71 18.81
C VAL A 86 -9.51 6.31 18.84
N ASP A 87 -10.83 6.23 18.77
CA ASP A 87 -11.69 5.11 19.19
C ASP A 87 -11.32 3.71 18.64
N THR A 88 -10.33 3.57 17.76
CA THR A 88 -9.99 2.32 17.04
C THR A 88 -8.49 2.05 16.87
N CYS A 89 -7.59 2.83 17.50
CA CYS A 89 -6.15 2.53 17.45
C CYS A 89 -5.37 3.02 18.66
N PHE A 90 -4.21 2.42 18.88
CA PHE A 90 -3.19 3.04 19.71
C PHE A 90 -2.37 4.04 18.88
N GLY A 91 -2.20 5.26 19.36
CA GLY A 91 -1.43 6.29 18.67
C GLY A 91 -0.39 6.94 19.58
N GLY A 92 0.72 7.38 18.98
CA GLY A 92 1.76 8.13 19.67
C GLY A 92 2.61 8.98 18.73
N GLY A 93 3.58 9.69 19.29
CA GLY A 93 4.45 10.61 18.55
C GLY A 93 5.93 10.45 18.89
N VAL A 94 6.80 10.65 17.91
CA VAL A 94 8.26 10.77 18.07
C VAL A 94 8.65 12.20 17.68
N THR A 95 9.11 13.00 18.63
CA THR A 95 9.55 14.37 18.35
C THR A 95 10.91 14.35 17.67
N ILE A 96 10.98 14.91 16.46
CA ILE A 96 12.19 15.01 15.65
C ILE A 96 12.93 16.32 15.94
N ASP A 97 12.16 17.42 15.93
CA ASP A 97 12.63 18.77 16.22
C ASP A 97 11.52 19.57 16.91
N LYS A 98 11.89 20.46 17.82
CA LYS A 98 10.95 21.26 18.59
C LYS A 98 11.57 22.59 18.99
N LEU A 99 10.90 23.67 18.62
CA LEU A 99 11.16 25.02 19.08
C LEU A 99 9.97 25.48 19.92
N VAL A 100 10.22 25.97 21.14
CA VAL A 100 9.16 26.47 22.04
C VAL A 100 9.58 27.81 22.62
N THR A 101 8.71 28.80 22.48
CA THR A 101 8.72 30.09 23.17
C THR A 101 7.40 30.25 23.94
N PRO A 102 7.25 31.29 24.79
CA PRO A 102 5.98 31.56 25.47
C PRO A 102 4.79 31.78 24.51
N GLU A 103 5.03 32.38 23.35
CA GLU A 103 4.02 32.79 22.37
C GLU A 103 3.88 31.82 21.20
N TYR A 104 4.87 30.94 20.98
CA TYR A 104 4.97 30.15 19.77
C TYR A 104 5.58 28.78 20.02
N ALA A 105 5.11 27.76 19.34
CA ALA A 105 5.82 26.50 19.22
C ALA A 105 5.82 26.01 17.77
N LYS A 106 6.93 25.42 17.36
CA LYS A 106 7.06 24.66 16.12
C LYS A 106 7.53 23.26 16.46
N THR A 107 6.86 22.26 15.92
CA THR A 107 7.16 20.86 16.19
C THR A 107 7.20 20.09 14.88
N LYS A 108 8.23 19.26 14.73
CA LYS A 108 8.33 18.22 13.71
C LYS A 108 8.21 16.88 14.41
N MET A 109 7.22 16.07 14.04
CA MET A 109 6.90 14.85 14.77
C MET A 109 6.53 13.73 13.80
N LEU A 110 7.03 12.52 14.06
CA LEU A 110 6.46 11.31 13.47
C LEU A 110 5.26 10.86 14.31
N HIS A 111 4.12 10.70 13.66
CA HIS A 111 2.94 10.07 14.23
C HIS A 111 2.89 8.62 13.79
N TYR A 112 2.54 7.72 14.70
CA TYR A 112 2.28 6.32 14.38
C TYR A 112 0.97 5.87 15.00
N PHE A 113 0.31 4.94 14.32
CA PHE A 113 -0.99 4.41 14.71
C PHE A 113 -1.02 2.90 14.50
N ILE A 114 -1.42 2.15 15.53
CA ILE A 114 -1.52 0.69 15.54
C ILE A 114 -3.00 0.32 15.67
N SER A 115 -3.59 -0.29 14.65
CA SER A 115 -5.01 -0.63 14.64
C SER A 115 -5.33 -1.68 15.69
N VAL A 116 -6.51 -1.58 16.31
CA VAL A 116 -7.06 -2.65 17.16
C VAL A 116 -7.96 -3.63 16.39
N PHE A 117 -8.28 -3.33 15.12
CA PHE A 117 -9.16 -4.17 14.28
C PHE A 117 -8.42 -5.24 13.49
N GLY A 118 -7.12 -5.06 13.28
CA GLY A 118 -6.32 -6.00 12.51
C GLY A 118 -4.82 -5.69 12.60
N PRO A 119 -4.00 -6.52 11.94
CA PRO A 119 -2.55 -6.41 11.97
C PRO A 119 -2.07 -5.28 11.06
N TYR A 120 -2.46 -4.05 11.37
CA TYR A 120 -2.23 -2.88 10.54
C TYR A 120 -1.62 -1.74 11.35
N TYR A 121 -0.71 -1.01 10.72
CA TYR A 121 -0.19 0.23 11.27
C TYR A 121 0.09 1.25 10.18
N THR A 122 0.19 2.52 10.55
CA THR A 122 0.67 3.58 9.65
C THR A 122 1.59 4.53 10.41
N VAL A 123 2.47 5.19 9.67
CA VAL A 123 3.39 6.22 10.17
C VAL A 123 3.40 7.37 9.17
N TYR A 124 3.31 8.60 9.66
CA TYR A 124 3.57 9.79 8.86
C TYR A 124 4.18 10.88 9.72
N ALA A 125 4.97 11.78 9.13
CA ALA A 125 5.48 12.95 9.81
C ALA A 125 4.54 14.15 9.64
N MET A 126 4.57 15.06 10.61
CA MET A 126 3.82 16.31 10.60
C MET A 126 4.70 17.48 11.04
N ASP A 127 4.71 18.53 10.23
CA ASP A 127 5.21 19.85 10.60
C ASP A 127 4.04 20.68 11.14
N ARG A 128 4.06 21.02 12.43
CA ARG A 128 3.00 21.78 13.10
C ARG A 128 3.55 23.03 13.75
N SER A 129 2.76 24.10 13.74
CA SER A 129 2.97 25.25 14.63
C SER A 129 1.80 25.47 15.57
N GLU A 130 2.08 26.12 16.68
CA GLU A 130 1.13 26.60 17.66
C GLU A 130 1.45 28.07 17.97
N VAL A 131 0.44 28.93 17.92
CA VAL A 131 0.53 30.32 18.37
C VAL A 131 -0.33 30.45 19.63
N LYS A 132 0.26 31.01 20.69
CA LYS A 132 -0.38 31.22 21.99
C LYS A 132 -0.70 32.68 22.14
N LEU A 133 -1.99 33.02 22.07
CA LEU A 133 -2.46 34.41 22.13
C LEU A 133 -3.20 34.66 23.44
N PRO A 134 -2.90 35.74 24.16
CA PRO A 134 -3.75 36.22 25.25
C PRO A 134 -5.08 36.69 24.66
N THR A 135 -6.16 36.00 24.98
CA THR A 135 -7.51 36.31 24.48
C THR A 135 -8.42 36.63 25.65
N LYS A 136 -9.10 37.78 25.57
CA LYS A 136 -10.18 38.14 26.50
C LYS A 136 -11.43 37.32 26.14
N MET A 137 -11.90 36.49 27.07
CA MET A 137 -13.07 35.63 26.86
C MET A 137 -14.32 36.28 27.46
N GLY A 138 -15.16 36.89 26.61
CA GLY A 138 -16.57 37.22 26.87
C GLY A 138 -16.90 38.33 27.90
N PRO A 139 -18.15 38.87 27.87
CA PRO A 139 -18.58 40.06 28.63
C PRO A 139 -18.96 39.76 30.10
N SER A 140 -18.74 38.54 30.59
CA SER A 140 -19.01 38.19 31.99
C SER A 140 -18.07 38.94 32.94
N LYS A 141 -18.59 39.43 34.07
CA LYS A 141 -17.99 40.40 35.02
C LYS A 141 -16.57 40.12 35.55
N ASN A 142 -15.95 38.98 35.19
CA ASN A 142 -14.54 38.69 35.46
C ASN A 142 -13.81 38.56 34.11
N GLU A 143 -13.24 39.66 33.62
CA GLU A 143 -12.34 39.64 32.46
C GLU A 143 -11.05 38.87 32.79
N GLU A 144 -11.09 37.54 32.68
CA GLU A 144 -9.87 36.73 32.72
C GLU A 144 -9.23 36.70 31.33
N THR A 145 -7.98 37.17 31.24
CA THR A 145 -7.14 36.94 30.05
C THR A 145 -6.71 35.48 30.08
N ARG A 146 -7.17 34.69 29.10
CA ARG A 146 -6.75 33.29 28.94
C ARG A 146 -5.83 33.17 27.74
N ILE A 147 -4.81 32.33 27.85
CA ILE A 147 -3.97 31.99 26.69
C ILE A 147 -4.73 30.96 25.86
N LEU A 148 -5.12 31.33 24.64
CA LEU A 148 -5.67 30.41 23.66
C LEU A 148 -4.57 29.96 22.70
N SER A 149 -4.53 28.66 22.41
CA SER A 149 -3.61 28.05 21.46
C SER A 149 -4.30 27.86 20.11
N TYR A 150 -3.70 28.39 19.05
CA TYR A 150 -4.11 28.18 17.67
C TYR A 150 -3.10 27.31 16.96
N HIS A 151 -3.56 26.28 16.25
CA HIS A 151 -2.69 25.30 15.64
C HIS A 151 -2.79 25.33 14.12
N ALA A 152 -1.67 25.11 13.44
CA ALA A 152 -1.62 24.94 12.00
C ALA A 152 -0.73 23.75 11.65
N ASN A 153 -1.25 22.85 10.82
CA ASN A 153 -0.50 21.75 10.20
C ASN A 153 -0.03 22.23 8.84
N HIS A 154 1.28 22.28 8.62
CA HIS A 154 1.87 22.88 7.42
C HIS A 154 2.05 21.86 6.30
N VAL A 155 2.61 20.71 6.63
CA VAL A 155 2.89 19.64 5.68
C VAL A 155 2.94 18.29 6.41
N ALA A 156 2.45 17.25 5.75
CA ALA A 156 2.65 15.87 6.17
C ALA A 156 3.63 15.15 5.23
N THR A 157 4.50 14.32 5.81
CA THR A 157 5.48 13.50 5.06
C THR A 157 5.12 12.04 5.23
N VAL A 158 4.79 11.35 4.14
CA VAL A 158 4.14 10.01 4.19
C VAL A 158 5.09 8.84 3.89
N SER A 159 6.39 9.12 3.82
CA SER A 159 7.46 8.16 3.52
C SER A 159 8.75 8.53 4.26
N PRO A 160 9.74 7.65 4.39
CA PRO A 160 11.02 7.93 5.04
C PRO A 160 11.92 8.81 4.14
N VAL A 161 11.68 10.13 4.15
CA VAL A 161 12.46 11.10 3.36
C VAL A 161 12.81 12.35 4.17
N PHE A 162 13.79 13.11 3.71
CA PHE A 162 14.27 14.36 4.32
C PHE A 162 14.73 14.16 5.77
N GLU A 163 14.42 15.10 6.67
CA GLU A 163 14.76 15.05 8.09
C GLU A 163 14.11 13.89 8.87
N TYR A 164 13.18 13.17 8.26
CA TYR A 164 12.40 12.12 8.91
C TYR A 164 12.94 10.71 8.67
N GLU A 165 13.76 10.50 7.64
CA GLU A 165 14.14 9.19 7.11
C GLU A 165 14.64 8.23 8.19
N LEU A 166 15.68 8.61 8.94
CA LEU A 166 16.30 7.75 9.94
C LEU A 166 15.31 7.34 11.04
N ALA A 167 14.60 8.32 11.62
CA ALA A 167 13.67 8.07 12.72
C ALA A 167 12.42 7.29 12.24
N PHE A 168 11.98 7.52 11.00
CA PHE A 168 10.86 6.80 10.40
C PHE A 168 11.22 5.32 10.24
N LEU A 169 12.37 5.02 9.63
CA LEU A 169 12.82 3.64 9.43
C LEU A 169 13.05 2.94 10.77
N GLN A 170 13.69 3.60 11.74
CA GLN A 170 13.86 3.06 13.09
C GLN A 170 12.51 2.72 13.75
N LEU A 171 11.55 3.64 13.70
CA LEU A 171 10.22 3.43 14.26
C LEU A 171 9.49 2.27 13.56
N GLN A 172 9.55 2.21 12.22
CA GLN A 172 8.96 1.11 11.45
C GLN A 172 9.57 -0.23 11.83
N THR A 173 10.90 -0.34 11.90
CA THR A 173 11.60 -1.54 12.32
C THR A 173 11.16 -1.97 13.71
N LYS A 174 11.08 -1.05 14.68
CA LYS A 174 10.66 -1.37 16.05
C LYS A 174 9.19 -1.77 16.14
N ILE A 175 8.30 -1.16 15.37
CA ILE A 175 6.92 -1.63 15.26
C ILE A 175 6.89 -3.07 14.75
N LYS A 176 7.64 -3.41 13.69
CA LYS A 176 7.69 -4.78 13.16
C LYS A 176 8.34 -5.79 14.10
N GLU A 177 9.37 -5.41 14.86
CA GLU A 177 9.95 -6.29 15.89
C GLU A 177 8.91 -6.68 16.95
N TRP A 178 8.07 -5.72 17.37
CA TRP A 178 7.03 -5.97 18.37
C TRP A 178 5.78 -6.65 17.77
N PHE A 179 5.44 -6.28 16.53
CA PHE A 179 4.26 -6.73 15.79
C PHE A 179 4.66 -7.36 14.45
N PRO A 180 5.26 -8.57 14.43
CA PRO A 180 5.89 -9.14 13.24
C PRO A 180 4.92 -9.45 12.10
N THR A 181 3.64 -9.67 12.41
CA THR A 181 2.60 -9.94 11.40
C THR A 181 1.92 -8.67 10.88
N TYR A 182 2.24 -7.50 11.45
CA TYR A 182 1.57 -6.26 11.09
C TYR A 182 2.11 -5.68 9.79
N LYS A 183 1.20 -5.23 8.92
CA LYS A 183 1.51 -4.60 7.64
C LYS A 183 1.33 -3.08 7.71
N PHE A 184 2.23 -2.35 7.06
CA PHE A 184 2.14 -0.91 6.88
C PHE A 184 1.00 -0.56 5.93
N ILE A 185 0.15 0.40 6.26
CA ILE A 185 -0.92 0.92 5.38
C ILE A 185 -0.38 2.13 4.61
N PRO A 186 -0.12 2.00 3.29
CA PRO A 186 0.35 3.11 2.47
C PRO A 186 -0.64 4.28 2.48
N TYR A 187 -0.15 5.50 2.25
CA TYR A 187 -0.99 6.69 2.30
C TYR A 187 -2.12 6.65 1.27
N ASP A 188 -1.80 6.36 0.00
CA ASP A 188 -2.78 6.28 -1.10
C ASP A 188 -3.92 5.30 -0.76
N ILE A 189 -3.59 4.20 -0.09
CA ILE A 189 -4.56 3.19 0.35
C ILE A 189 -5.34 3.70 1.56
N GLY A 190 -4.67 4.30 2.54
CA GLY A 190 -5.29 4.86 3.73
C GLY A 190 -6.36 5.91 3.44
N ILE A 191 -6.13 6.79 2.47
CA ILE A 191 -7.11 7.81 2.07
C ILE A 191 -8.18 7.29 1.11
N SER A 192 -8.00 6.10 0.54
CA SER A 192 -9.00 5.49 -0.33
C SER A 192 -10.32 5.29 0.41
N THR A 193 -11.42 5.60 -0.27
CA THR A 193 -12.75 5.56 0.33
C THR A 193 -13.41 4.20 0.17
N ILE A 194 -14.13 3.77 1.20
CA ILE A 194 -15.05 2.64 1.17
C ILE A 194 -16.42 3.16 1.56
N ASP A 195 -17.35 3.19 0.62
CA ASP A 195 -18.70 3.67 0.85
C ASP A 195 -19.32 3.00 2.10
N GLY A 196 -19.87 3.80 3.01
CA GLY A 196 -20.62 3.26 4.15
C GLY A 196 -19.76 2.94 5.39
N ILE A 197 -18.49 3.38 5.45
CA ILE A 197 -17.79 3.53 6.74
C ILE A 197 -18.43 4.72 7.49
N SER A 198 -19.68 4.55 7.94
CA SER A 198 -20.37 5.50 8.79
C SER A 198 -19.80 5.42 10.21
N ALA A 199 -18.56 5.87 10.39
CA ALA A 199 -17.95 6.02 11.69
C ALA A 199 -18.71 7.12 12.45
N TYR A 200 -19.61 6.72 13.34
CA TYR A 200 -20.35 7.66 14.16
C TYR A 200 -19.42 8.36 15.13
N VAL A 201 -19.11 9.62 14.84
CA VAL A 201 -18.34 10.48 15.74
C VAL A 201 -19.32 11.30 16.56
N GLN A 202 -19.37 11.00 17.86
CA GLN A 202 -20.32 11.62 18.79
C GLN A 202 -19.87 13.02 19.29
N THR A 203 -18.75 13.53 18.79
CA THR A 203 -18.07 14.70 19.36
C THR A 203 -18.43 15.99 18.62
N TYR A 204 -19.34 16.76 19.24
CA TYR A 204 -19.53 18.21 19.14
C TYR A 204 -19.67 18.83 17.75
N GLY A 205 -20.91 18.90 17.23
CA GLY A 205 -21.41 20.03 16.43
C GLY A 205 -20.59 20.47 15.20
N GLY A 206 -19.76 19.59 14.64
CA GLY A 206 -18.76 19.95 13.64
C GLY A 206 -19.02 19.26 12.31
N ASN A 207 -19.37 20.09 11.32
CA ASN A 207 -19.32 19.89 9.86
C ASN A 207 -19.30 18.43 9.34
N ILE A 208 -20.42 17.99 8.76
CA ILE A 208 -20.61 16.68 8.11
C ILE A 208 -19.57 16.44 7.00
N ASP A 209 -19.04 17.51 6.38
CA ASP A 209 -18.02 17.43 5.33
C ASP A 209 -16.62 17.06 5.85
N ALA A 210 -16.43 17.00 7.16
CA ALA A 210 -15.14 16.77 7.79
C ALA A 210 -14.75 15.28 7.88
N TYR A 211 -15.61 14.33 7.52
CA TYR A 211 -15.33 12.90 7.72
C TYR A 211 -15.39 12.16 6.38
N SER A 212 -14.21 11.81 5.87
CA SER A 212 -14.11 10.89 4.73
C SER A 212 -14.33 9.46 5.22
N ASP A 213 -15.15 8.70 4.51
CA ASP A 213 -15.31 7.24 4.63
C ASP A 213 -14.02 6.52 4.16
N SER A 214 -12.87 6.89 4.72
CA SER A 214 -11.55 6.41 4.32
C SER A 214 -11.13 5.17 5.09
N ILE A 215 -10.22 4.38 4.52
CA ILE A 215 -9.58 3.26 5.22
C ILE A 215 -8.91 3.74 6.52
N TYR A 216 -8.27 4.91 6.54
CA TYR A 216 -7.70 5.47 7.77
C TYR A 216 -8.76 5.75 8.83
N THR A 217 -9.92 6.30 8.44
CA THR A 217 -11.05 6.47 9.35
C THR A 217 -11.52 5.12 9.91
N GLY A 218 -11.64 4.11 9.05
CA GLY A 218 -12.10 2.77 9.44
C GLY A 218 -11.12 2.01 10.33
N LEU A 219 -9.80 2.13 10.11
CA LEU A 219 -8.78 1.37 10.85
C LEU A 219 -8.21 2.08 12.07
N PHE A 220 -8.12 3.41 12.01
CA PHE A 220 -7.39 4.21 13.00
C PHE A 220 -8.21 5.38 13.55
N GLY A 221 -9.32 5.73 12.90
CA GLY A 221 -10.26 6.75 13.34
C GLY A 221 -10.10 8.11 12.63
N PRO A 222 -11.02 9.04 12.88
CA PRO A 222 -11.27 10.19 12.00
C PRO A 222 -10.20 11.30 12.04
N SER A 223 -9.37 11.33 13.08
CA SER A 223 -8.31 12.34 13.26
C SER A 223 -6.97 11.94 12.62
N VAL A 224 -6.86 10.70 12.14
CA VAL A 224 -5.62 10.14 11.62
C VAL A 224 -5.23 10.67 10.23
N PRO A 225 -6.13 10.79 9.22
CA PRO A 225 -5.71 11.30 7.92
C PRO A 225 -5.25 12.77 8.02
N PRO A 226 -4.02 13.10 7.61
CA PRO A 226 -3.53 14.48 7.61
C PRO A 226 -4.31 15.34 6.60
N ARG A 227 -4.72 16.54 7.02
CA ARG A 227 -5.51 17.51 6.23
C ARG A 227 -4.68 18.73 5.86
N CYS A 228 -3.53 18.49 5.27
CA CYS A 228 -2.55 19.49 4.89
C CYS A 228 -1.80 19.02 3.64
N PRO A 229 -1.02 19.89 2.97
CA PRO A 229 -0.15 19.48 1.87
C PRO A 229 0.70 18.25 2.20
N LEU A 230 0.95 17.42 1.19
CA LEU A 230 1.70 16.18 1.33
C LEU A 230 3.05 16.28 0.63
N ARG A 231 4.03 15.55 1.14
CA ARG A 231 5.30 15.26 0.48
C ARG A 231 5.75 13.82 0.73
N GLY A 232 6.64 13.32 -0.12
CA GLY A 232 7.13 11.94 -0.06
C GLY A 232 6.38 11.00 -1.00
N ASP A 233 6.74 9.72 -0.93
CA ASP A 233 6.15 8.65 -1.72
C ASP A 233 4.86 8.14 -1.06
N GLN A 234 3.71 8.45 -1.67
CA GLN A 234 2.40 8.03 -1.17
C GLN A 234 2.16 6.51 -1.30
N ARG A 235 2.97 5.83 -2.12
CA ARG A 235 2.97 4.37 -2.33
C ARG A 235 4.01 3.64 -1.49
N PHE A 236 4.68 4.34 -0.56
CA PHE A 236 5.60 3.69 0.36
C PHE A 236 4.89 2.56 1.13
N GLY A 237 5.52 1.38 1.15
CA GLY A 237 4.99 0.17 1.79
C GLY A 237 4.10 -0.71 0.91
N PHE A 238 3.83 -0.35 -0.35
CA PHE A 238 3.07 -1.20 -1.29
C PHE A 238 3.66 -2.62 -1.44
N SER A 239 4.98 -2.76 -1.37
CA SER A 239 5.67 -4.05 -1.50
C SER A 239 5.25 -5.08 -0.43
N GLU A 240 4.80 -4.66 0.75
CA GLU A 240 4.27 -5.55 1.80
C GLU A 240 2.94 -6.22 1.42
N TRP A 241 2.30 -5.70 0.37
CA TRP A 241 0.98 -6.11 -0.08
C TRP A 241 0.99 -6.91 -1.36
N ILE A 242 2.15 -7.18 -1.95
CA ILE A 242 2.24 -8.00 -3.15
C ILE A 242 1.59 -9.37 -2.87
N LYS A 243 0.65 -9.77 -3.73
CA LYS A 243 -0.01 -11.08 -3.63
C LYS A 243 1.03 -12.18 -3.82
N PRO A 244 0.97 -13.24 -3.01
CA PRO A 244 1.75 -14.43 -3.31
C PRO A 244 1.34 -14.98 -4.68
N PHE A 245 2.27 -15.60 -5.37
CA PHE A 245 1.98 -16.31 -6.61
C PHE A 245 0.85 -17.34 -6.37
N SER A 246 -0.10 -17.38 -7.29
CA SER A 246 -1.10 -18.44 -7.36
C SER A 246 -0.41 -19.80 -7.56
N LYS A 247 -1.10 -20.88 -7.22
CA LYS A 247 -0.60 -22.24 -7.43
C LYS A 247 -0.13 -22.47 -8.87
N THR A 248 -0.85 -21.93 -9.86
CA THR A 248 -0.49 -22.04 -11.28
C THR A 248 0.77 -21.24 -11.61
N GLU A 249 0.90 -20.02 -11.09
CA GLU A 249 2.14 -19.23 -11.22
C GLU A 249 3.33 -19.98 -10.60
N THR A 250 3.18 -20.51 -9.39
CA THR A 250 4.24 -21.31 -8.73
C THR A 250 4.61 -22.57 -9.52
N GLU A 251 3.63 -23.31 -10.04
CA GLU A 251 3.87 -24.48 -10.90
C GLU A 251 4.66 -24.12 -12.17
N LEU A 252 4.30 -23.01 -12.82
CA LEU A 252 5.00 -22.52 -14.02
C LEU A 252 6.43 -22.10 -13.71
N LEU A 253 6.65 -21.45 -12.56
CA LEU A 253 7.98 -21.08 -12.11
C LEU A 253 8.87 -22.29 -11.88
N GLU A 254 8.37 -23.33 -11.23
CA GLU A 254 9.13 -24.56 -11.02
C GLU A 254 9.50 -25.27 -12.33
N VAL A 255 8.58 -25.31 -13.29
CA VAL A 255 8.87 -25.85 -14.63
C VAL A 255 9.97 -25.04 -15.32
N LEU A 256 9.95 -23.71 -15.19
CA LEU A 256 11.00 -22.85 -15.73
C LEU A 256 12.35 -23.09 -15.04
N LYS A 257 12.37 -23.26 -13.70
CA LYS A 257 13.61 -23.60 -12.97
C LYS A 257 14.23 -24.87 -13.49
N GLN A 258 13.41 -25.90 -13.67
CA GLN A 258 13.84 -27.18 -14.22
C GLN A 258 14.38 -27.04 -15.64
N HIS A 259 13.74 -26.24 -16.49
CA HIS A 259 14.20 -26.00 -17.84
C HIS A 259 15.56 -25.30 -17.88
N ILE A 260 15.73 -24.18 -17.18
CA ILE A 260 17.01 -23.45 -17.11
C ILE A 260 18.13 -24.36 -16.59
N ALA A 261 17.84 -25.16 -15.54
CA ALA A 261 18.79 -26.13 -15.01
C ALA A 261 19.18 -27.23 -16.02
N GLN A 262 18.34 -27.52 -17.02
CA GLN A 262 18.61 -28.52 -18.06
C GLN A 262 19.31 -27.92 -19.28
N THR A 263 18.96 -26.69 -19.70
CA THR A 263 19.34 -26.13 -21.01
C THR A 263 20.43 -25.08 -20.96
N ALA A 264 20.61 -24.37 -19.84
CA ALA A 264 21.68 -23.38 -19.72
C ALA A 264 23.06 -24.03 -19.64
N SER A 265 24.09 -23.40 -20.21
CA SER A 265 25.49 -23.82 -20.03
C SER A 265 25.97 -23.53 -18.59
N PRO A 266 27.00 -24.20 -18.06
CA PRO A 266 27.45 -23.99 -16.66
C PRO A 266 27.75 -22.53 -16.27
N PRO A 267 28.44 -21.71 -17.10
CA PRO A 267 28.64 -20.29 -16.80
C PRO A 267 27.32 -19.51 -16.77
N VAL A 268 26.39 -19.89 -17.65
CA VAL A 268 25.05 -19.33 -17.68
C VAL A 268 24.28 -19.78 -16.44
N ARG A 269 24.33 -21.02 -15.97
CA ARG A 269 23.65 -21.47 -14.73
C ARG A 269 24.14 -20.72 -13.48
N GLU A 270 25.43 -20.40 -13.41
CA GLU A 270 26.03 -19.66 -12.29
C GLU A 270 25.68 -18.16 -12.32
N GLN A 271 25.39 -17.60 -13.50
CA GLN A 271 24.97 -16.21 -13.68
C GLN A 271 23.44 -16.04 -13.80
N THR A 272 22.72 -17.12 -14.14
CA THR A 272 21.27 -17.17 -14.35
C THR A 272 20.63 -17.52 -13.02
N SER A 273 20.59 -16.50 -12.20
CA SER A 273 19.69 -16.47 -11.09
C SER A 273 18.26 -16.41 -11.68
N LEU A 274 17.34 -17.30 -11.28
CA LEU A 274 15.92 -17.29 -11.69
C LEU A 274 15.18 -16.11 -11.04
N HIS A 275 15.79 -14.94 -11.10
CA HIS A 275 15.45 -13.77 -10.31
C HIS A 275 14.45 -12.86 -11.02
N LYS A 276 13.97 -13.24 -12.21
CA LYS A 276 13.17 -12.35 -13.07
C LYS A 276 12.02 -13.10 -13.72
N VAL A 277 10.93 -13.18 -12.98
CA VAL A 277 9.62 -13.57 -13.50
C VAL A 277 8.95 -12.30 -13.99
N TRP A 278 8.79 -12.17 -15.29
CA TRP A 278 8.13 -11.01 -15.87
C TRP A 278 6.62 -11.22 -15.80
N LYS A 279 5.94 -10.46 -14.94
CA LYS A 279 4.48 -10.44 -14.89
C LYS A 279 3.97 -9.37 -15.86
N LEU A 280 3.09 -9.73 -16.78
CA LEU A 280 2.38 -8.74 -17.59
C LEU A 280 1.41 -7.96 -16.69
N LYS A 281 1.75 -6.70 -16.37
CA LYS A 281 0.99 -5.83 -15.47
C LYS A 281 -0.45 -5.57 -15.91
N HIS A 282 -0.69 -5.47 -17.23
CA HIS A 282 -2.01 -5.14 -17.77
C HIS A 282 -2.35 -5.94 -19.04
N TRP A 283 -3.36 -6.81 -18.92
CA TRP A 283 -4.20 -7.28 -20.04
C TRP A 283 -5.64 -6.77 -19.78
N LYS A 284 -5.90 -5.49 -19.99
CA LYS A 284 -7.29 -5.02 -20.01
C LYS A 284 -7.84 -5.16 -21.42
N LEU A 285 -8.66 -6.20 -21.59
CA LEU A 285 -9.54 -6.44 -22.74
C LEU A 285 -8.85 -6.80 -24.07
N ALA A 286 -7.82 -7.65 -24.09
CA ALA A 286 -7.46 -8.27 -25.36
C ALA A 286 -8.38 -9.48 -25.65
N PRO A 287 -9.16 -9.45 -26.74
CA PRO A 287 -10.01 -10.54 -27.18
C PRO A 287 -9.16 -11.71 -27.66
N THR A 288 -9.68 -12.92 -27.56
CA THR A 288 -9.13 -14.11 -28.19
C THR A 288 -8.93 -13.87 -29.68
N ALA A 289 -7.68 -13.84 -30.14
CA ALA A 289 -7.37 -13.81 -31.57
C ALA A 289 -7.67 -15.19 -32.17
N GLN A 290 -8.79 -15.36 -32.86
CA GLN A 290 -9.04 -16.55 -33.67
C GLN A 290 -8.48 -16.35 -35.09
N LYS A 291 -7.38 -17.03 -35.44
CA LYS A 291 -7.14 -17.37 -36.85
C LYS A 291 -8.02 -18.57 -37.23
N PRO A 292 -8.26 -18.80 -38.54
CA PRO A 292 -8.71 -20.09 -39.07
C PRO A 292 -7.74 -21.26 -38.78
N GLN A 293 -6.50 -21.00 -38.35
CA GLN A 293 -5.45 -22.02 -38.14
C GLN A 293 -4.55 -21.80 -36.89
N GLY A 294 -5.03 -21.10 -35.85
CA GLY A 294 -4.29 -21.00 -34.58
C GLY A 294 -4.66 -19.77 -33.74
N MET A 295 -4.77 -19.94 -32.42
CA MET A 295 -4.88 -18.82 -31.49
C MET A 295 -3.48 -18.37 -31.09
N PHE A 296 -3.18 -17.08 -31.24
CA PHE A 296 -2.10 -16.44 -30.49
C PHE A 296 -2.76 -15.82 -29.25
N GLY A 297 -2.60 -16.46 -28.11
CA GLY A 297 -2.91 -15.90 -26.80
C GLY A 297 -1.61 -15.91 -26.02
N MET A 298 -1.09 -14.73 -25.67
CA MET A 298 -0.13 -14.65 -24.59
C MET A 298 -0.93 -14.70 -23.30
N GLU A 299 -0.74 -15.74 -22.50
CA GLU A 299 -1.27 -15.75 -21.14
C GLU A 299 -0.46 -14.72 -20.31
N MET A 300 -0.99 -14.24 -19.17
CA MET A 300 -0.34 -13.20 -18.34
C MET A 300 1.07 -13.55 -17.84
N ILE A 301 1.58 -14.74 -18.17
CA ILE A 301 2.83 -15.32 -17.70
C ILE A 301 3.56 -15.90 -18.91
N ASP A 302 4.19 -15.05 -19.70
CA ASP A 302 5.23 -15.47 -20.63
C ASP A 302 6.60 -15.13 -20.04
N VAL A 303 7.44 -16.15 -19.87
CA VAL A 303 8.75 -15.95 -19.24
C VAL A 303 9.83 -15.91 -20.30
N MET A 304 10.31 -14.71 -20.59
CA MET A 304 11.40 -14.52 -21.54
C MET A 304 12.75 -14.89 -20.91
N ASP A 305 13.32 -16.00 -21.38
CA ASP A 305 14.72 -16.34 -21.13
C ASP A 305 15.61 -15.58 -22.12
N LEU A 306 16.24 -14.49 -21.66
CA LEU A 306 17.14 -13.67 -22.48
C LEU A 306 18.59 -14.19 -22.49
N THR A 307 18.86 -15.36 -21.88
CA THR A 307 20.21 -15.95 -21.88
C THR A 307 20.56 -16.59 -23.23
N ASP A 308 19.53 -16.96 -24.01
CA ASP A 308 19.62 -17.34 -25.41
C ASP A 308 18.83 -16.33 -26.26
N SER A 309 19.55 -15.39 -26.91
CA SER A 309 18.96 -14.34 -27.74
C SER A 309 18.10 -14.83 -28.93
N GLY A 310 18.03 -16.15 -29.18
CA GLY A 310 17.21 -16.77 -30.21
C GLY A 310 15.96 -17.51 -29.71
N LYS A 311 15.67 -17.52 -28.40
CA LYS A 311 14.56 -18.30 -27.83
C LYS A 311 13.76 -17.50 -26.80
N VAL A 312 12.44 -17.61 -26.88
CA VAL A 312 11.52 -17.18 -25.81
C VAL A 312 10.72 -18.39 -25.37
N ILE A 313 10.59 -18.59 -24.05
CA ILE A 313 9.80 -19.68 -23.49
C ILE A 313 8.42 -19.11 -23.13
N CYS A 314 7.41 -19.49 -23.89
CA CYS A 314 6.04 -19.08 -23.63
C CYS A 314 5.28 -20.24 -22.99
N ALA A 315 4.46 -19.94 -21.99
CA ALA A 315 3.51 -20.92 -21.46
C ALA A 315 2.26 -20.90 -22.35
N THR A 316 2.36 -21.35 -23.60
CA THR A 316 1.21 -21.33 -24.51
C THR A 316 0.24 -22.49 -24.21
N GLY A 317 -0.82 -22.16 -23.47
CA GLY A 317 -2.14 -22.78 -23.58
C GLY A 317 -2.35 -24.17 -22.96
N LYS A 318 -3.60 -24.66 -23.17
CA LYS A 318 -4.36 -25.80 -22.60
C LYS A 318 -3.63 -27.03 -22.03
N ARG A 319 -2.34 -27.25 -22.31
CA ARG A 319 -1.57 -28.43 -21.93
C ARG A 319 -0.57 -28.22 -20.79
N LYS A 320 -0.37 -26.99 -20.28
CA LYS A 320 0.62 -26.68 -19.22
C LYS A 320 2.06 -27.15 -19.55
N VAL A 321 2.41 -27.25 -20.82
CA VAL A 321 3.78 -27.57 -21.26
C VAL A 321 4.37 -26.29 -21.83
N PRO A 322 5.55 -25.83 -21.38
CA PRO A 322 6.21 -24.68 -21.99
C PRO A 322 6.52 -24.98 -23.44
N GLU A 323 6.10 -24.10 -24.36
CA GLU A 323 6.53 -24.17 -25.75
C GLU A 323 7.67 -23.17 -25.94
N ILE A 324 8.75 -23.63 -26.56
CA ILE A 324 9.83 -22.75 -26.99
C ILE A 324 9.37 -22.11 -28.29
N ILE A 325 9.09 -20.81 -28.23
CA ILE A 325 8.84 -20.01 -29.43
C ILE A 325 10.20 -19.45 -29.86
N GLY A 326 10.63 -19.83 -31.07
CA GLY A 326 11.80 -19.21 -31.67
C GLY A 326 11.57 -17.71 -31.82
N CYS A 327 12.48 -16.90 -31.30
CA CYS A 327 12.48 -15.46 -31.52
C CYS A 327 13.77 -15.06 -32.23
N LYS A 328 13.75 -13.93 -32.91
CA LYS A 328 14.94 -13.35 -33.51
C LYS A 328 15.12 -11.94 -32.98
N MET A 329 16.31 -11.66 -32.45
CA MET A 329 16.71 -10.28 -32.15
C MET A 329 17.18 -9.58 -33.42
N GLU A 330 16.58 -8.43 -33.75
CA GLU A 330 17.03 -7.51 -34.80
C GLU A 330 17.10 -6.08 -34.26
N GLY A 331 18.31 -5.68 -33.82
CA GLY A 331 18.49 -4.43 -33.09
C GLY A 331 17.73 -4.47 -31.76
N ASP A 332 16.91 -3.46 -31.52
CA ASP A 332 16.04 -3.40 -30.33
C ASP A 332 14.73 -4.20 -30.51
N ASN A 333 14.57 -4.98 -31.60
CA ASN A 333 13.34 -5.71 -31.86
C ASN A 333 13.47 -7.20 -31.52
N LEU A 334 12.58 -7.69 -30.66
CA LEU A 334 12.28 -9.11 -30.42
C LEU A 334 11.22 -9.57 -31.42
N ILE A 335 11.64 -10.23 -32.50
CA ILE A 335 10.76 -10.70 -33.57
C ILE A 335 10.31 -12.13 -33.27
N PHE A 336 9.01 -12.32 -33.02
CA PHE A 336 8.42 -13.65 -32.79
C PHE A 336 7.97 -14.29 -34.10
N ASN A 337 7.47 -13.48 -35.02
CA ASN A 337 7.18 -13.84 -36.40
C ASN A 337 7.03 -12.57 -37.24
N ALA A 338 6.79 -12.72 -38.54
CA ALA A 338 6.63 -11.59 -39.47
C ALA A 338 5.45 -10.65 -39.13
N LEU A 339 4.52 -11.05 -38.26
CA LEU A 339 3.33 -10.28 -37.89
C LEU A 339 3.45 -9.61 -36.51
N VAL A 340 4.30 -10.11 -35.61
CA VAL A 340 4.39 -9.62 -34.23
C VAL A 340 5.85 -9.53 -33.80
N PHE A 341 6.26 -8.33 -33.38
CA PHE A 341 7.54 -8.10 -32.74
C PHE A 341 7.41 -7.10 -31.59
N TYR A 342 8.37 -7.11 -30.66
CA TYR A 342 8.43 -6.15 -29.56
C TYR A 342 9.66 -5.28 -29.75
N LYS A 343 9.48 -3.96 -29.73
CA LYS A 343 10.58 -3.01 -29.70
C LYS A 343 10.91 -2.69 -28.25
N ILE A 344 12.15 -2.94 -27.84
CA ILE A 344 12.70 -2.54 -26.56
C ILE A 344 12.91 -1.03 -26.58
N LEU A 345 12.21 -0.33 -25.69
CA LEU A 345 12.38 1.12 -25.49
C LEU A 345 13.45 1.41 -24.45
N ARG A 346 13.46 0.62 -23.37
CA ARG A 346 14.41 0.77 -22.27
C ARG A 346 14.72 -0.58 -21.65
N ILE A 347 16.01 -0.84 -21.45
CA ILE A 347 16.48 -1.99 -20.66
C ILE A 347 17.43 -1.50 -19.57
N SER A 348 17.14 -1.89 -18.34
CA SER A 348 17.99 -1.64 -17.18
C SER A 348 18.00 -2.90 -16.29
N PRO A 349 18.88 -2.97 -15.27
CA PRO A 349 18.85 -4.05 -14.30
C PRO A 349 17.46 -4.25 -13.69
N ASN A 350 16.72 -3.14 -13.57
CA ASN A 350 15.44 -3.03 -12.90
C ASN A 350 14.31 -2.57 -13.83
N GLU A 351 14.44 -2.69 -15.15
CA GLU A 351 13.35 -2.29 -16.04
C GLU A 351 13.48 -2.88 -17.44
N LEU A 352 12.36 -3.36 -17.99
CA LEU A 352 12.23 -3.61 -19.41
C LEU A 352 10.93 -2.94 -19.88
N GLU A 353 11.08 -1.91 -20.69
CA GLU A 353 9.99 -1.23 -21.35
C GLU A 353 9.98 -1.67 -22.81
N VAL A 354 8.87 -2.23 -23.28
CA VAL A 354 8.71 -2.66 -24.67
C VAL A 354 7.41 -2.14 -25.28
N VAL A 355 7.43 -1.93 -26.59
CA VAL A 355 6.24 -1.65 -27.41
C VAL A 355 6.00 -2.83 -28.33
N MET A 356 4.82 -3.43 -28.24
CA MET A 356 4.39 -4.46 -29.19
C MET A 356 4.00 -3.82 -30.51
N HIS A 357 4.63 -4.26 -31.59
CA HIS A 357 4.30 -3.90 -32.96
C HIS A 357 3.63 -5.08 -33.66
N VAL A 358 2.54 -4.78 -34.36
CA VAL A 358 1.82 -5.75 -35.19
C VAL A 358 1.85 -5.28 -36.63
N ASP A 359 2.47 -6.06 -37.51
CA ASP A 359 2.56 -5.73 -38.94
C ASP A 359 1.29 -6.22 -39.68
N ILE A 360 0.44 -5.25 -40.03
CA ILE A 360 -0.85 -5.46 -40.71
C ILE A 360 -0.67 -5.65 -42.22
N ALA A 361 0.47 -5.28 -42.79
CA ALA A 361 0.72 -5.41 -44.23
C ALA A 361 1.15 -6.85 -44.61
N ALA A 362 1.70 -7.61 -43.66
CA ALA A 362 2.15 -8.99 -43.86
C ALA A 362 1.01 -10.05 -43.84
N GLY A 363 -0.25 -9.64 -43.69
CA GLY A 363 -1.44 -10.47 -43.84
C GLY A 363 -2.71 -9.79 -43.33
N SER A 364 -3.89 -10.28 -43.72
CA SER A 364 -5.17 -9.72 -43.24
C SER A 364 -5.36 -9.98 -41.75
N ILE A 365 -5.03 -9.00 -40.92
CA ILE A 365 -5.29 -9.02 -39.47
C ILE A 365 -6.41 -8.03 -39.17
N ALA A 366 -7.52 -8.51 -38.60
CA ALA A 366 -8.55 -7.63 -38.08
C ALA A 366 -8.07 -7.05 -36.73
N ILE A 367 -7.54 -5.82 -36.76
CA ILE A 367 -7.08 -5.12 -35.56
C ILE A 367 -8.17 -4.15 -35.12
N LYS A 368 -8.66 -4.32 -33.90
CA LYS A 368 -9.52 -3.35 -33.21
C LYS A 368 -8.96 -3.14 -31.79
N GLY A 369 -8.35 -1.98 -31.55
CA GLY A 369 -7.86 -1.57 -30.22
C GLY A 369 -6.48 -0.90 -30.25
N ALA A 370 -6.16 -0.14 -29.20
CA ALA A 370 -4.97 0.71 -29.10
C ALA A 370 -4.04 0.27 -27.95
N LEU A 371 -2.72 0.33 -28.24
CA LEU A 371 -1.50 0.39 -27.39
C LEU A 371 -1.35 -0.56 -26.17
N CYS A 372 -0.16 -1.16 -26.02
CA CYS A 372 0.26 -2.00 -24.88
C CYS A 372 1.55 -1.43 -24.26
N GLU A 373 1.64 -1.40 -22.93
CA GLU A 373 2.80 -0.97 -22.15
C GLU A 373 3.19 -2.10 -21.17
N MET A 374 4.47 -2.47 -21.17
CA MET A 374 5.07 -3.42 -20.22
C MET A 374 5.99 -2.66 -19.26
N THR A 375 5.83 -2.87 -17.95
CA THR A 375 6.70 -2.31 -16.91
C THR A 375 7.13 -3.41 -15.94
N TYR A 376 8.40 -3.36 -15.52
CA TYR A 376 9.06 -4.33 -14.64
C TYR A 376 8.77 -4.10 -13.15
N GLU A 377 8.90 -5.16 -12.34
CA GLU A 377 9.05 -5.05 -10.88
C GLU A 377 10.25 -5.87 -10.37
N THR A 378 11.06 -5.26 -9.52
CA THR A 378 12.27 -5.87 -8.93
C THR A 378 11.89 -6.86 -7.85
N MET A 379 12.35 -8.12 -7.96
CA MET A 379 12.31 -9.05 -6.84
C MET A 379 13.28 -8.56 -5.75
N ILE A 380 12.76 -8.14 -4.60
CA ILE A 380 13.58 -7.95 -3.40
C ILE A 380 14.00 -9.35 -2.93
N GLU A 381 15.30 -9.50 -2.66
CA GLU A 381 15.95 -10.74 -2.23
C GLU A 381 15.11 -11.50 -1.20
N TRP A 382 14.72 -12.73 -1.56
CA TRP A 382 14.37 -13.75 -0.57
C TRP A 382 15.68 -14.16 0.11
N SER A 383 16.08 -13.45 1.15
CA SER A 383 16.89 -14.06 2.20
C SER A 383 15.94 -14.91 3.04
N ASP A 384 16.15 -16.21 3.03
CA ASP A 384 15.39 -17.26 3.73
C ASP A 384 14.59 -16.76 4.96
N LEU A 385 13.26 -16.78 4.84
CA LEU A 385 12.31 -16.73 5.95
C LEU A 385 12.01 -18.15 6.45
#